data_AF-A0A7W9YA04-F1
#
_entry.id   AF-A0A7W9YA04-F1
#
_cell.length_a   1.000
_cell.length_b   1.000
_cell.length_c   1.000
_cell.angle_alpha   90.00
_cell.angle_beta   90.00
_cell.angle_gamma   90.00
#
_symmetry.space_group_name_H-M   'P 1'
#
loop_
_entity.id
_entity.type
_entity.pdbx_description
1 polymer ?
#
loop_
_entity_poly.entity_id
_entity_poly.type
_entity_poly.pdbx_seq_one_letter_code
_entity_poly.pdbx_strand_id
1 'polypeptide(L)' 'MSCSRCDRHGIYDRKALVKKFGAAIKFVELRRILAIGCDRRGTDGCEACFPCLLTANILIEERHER' A
#
# COMPACT_ATOMS: atom_id res chain seq x y z
N MET A 1 3.88 -1.83 5.26
CA MET A 1 3.37 -2.41 4.00
C MET A 1 4.07 -3.74 3.81
N SER A 2 3.35 -4.75 3.34
CA SER A 2 3.90 -6.04 2.94
C SER A 2 3.40 -6.38 1.55
N CYS A 3 4.19 -7.06 0.75
CA CYS A 3 3.77 -7.61 -0.53
C CYS A 3 4.14 -9.10 -0.56
N SER A 4 3.14 -9.97 -0.54
CA SER A 4 3.29 -11.44 -0.61
C SER A 4 4.03 -11.90 -1.87
N ARG A 5 3.88 -11.18 -2.99
CA ARG A 5 4.46 -11.57 -4.28
C ARG A 5 5.95 -11.35 -4.42
N CYS A 6 6.45 -10.22 -3.91
CA CYS A 6 7.87 -9.90 -3.97
C CYS A 6 8.56 -9.98 -2.60
N ASP A 7 7.88 -10.59 -1.63
CA ASP A 7 8.28 -10.76 -0.22
C ASP A 7 8.79 -9.47 0.44
N ARG A 8 8.35 -8.31 -0.08
CA ARG A 8 8.85 -7.02 0.38
C ARG A 8 8.08 -6.57 1.59
N HIS A 9 8.82 -6.23 2.64
CA HIS A 9 8.30 -5.69 3.88
C HIS A 9 8.88 -4.29 4.11
N GLY A 10 8.01 -3.34 4.47
CA GLY A 10 8.38 -1.96 4.74
C GLY A 10 7.74 -1.48 6.03
N ILE A 11 8.60 -1.07 6.98
CA ILE A 11 8.20 -0.29 8.15
C ILE A 11 8.34 1.18 7.76
N TYR A 12 7.27 1.96 7.93
CA TYR A 12 7.25 3.38 7.58
C TYR A 12 6.91 4.20 8.81
N ASP A 13 7.68 5.27 9.01
CA ASP A 13 7.35 6.26 10.03
C ASP A 13 6.16 7.12 9.59
N ARG A 14 5.14 7.21 10.44
CA ARG A 14 3.92 7.99 10.16
C ARG A 14 4.25 9.47 9.94
N LYS A 15 5.12 10.07 10.77
CA LYS A 15 5.44 11.50 10.67
C LYS A 15 6.14 11.81 9.34
N ALA A 16 7.07 10.95 8.92
CA ALA A 16 7.77 11.06 7.65
C ALA A 16 6.81 10.93 6.46
N LEU A 17 5.88 9.97 6.49
CA LEU A 17 4.86 9.81 5.44
C LEU A 17 3.96 11.05 5.33
N VAL A 18 3.44 11.55 6.45
CA VAL A 18 2.58 12.75 6.48
C VAL A 18 3.34 13.98 6.00
N LYS A 19 4.61 14.15 6.41
CA LYS A 19 5.44 15.26 5.94
C LYS A 19 5.68 15.21 4.44
N LYS A 20 5.83 14.01 3.86
CA LYS A 20 6.16 13.83 2.46
C LYS A 20 4.95 13.88 1.53
N PHE A 21 3.82 13.32 1.95
CA PHE A 21 2.65 13.10 1.10
C PHE A 21 1.40 13.89 1.53
N GLY A 22 1.45 14.56 2.68
CA GLY A 22 0.31 15.21 3.30
C GLY A 22 -0.57 14.23 4.08
N ALA A 23 -1.35 14.77 5.03
CA ALA A 23 -2.26 13.97 5.85
C ALA A 23 -3.52 13.50 5.11
N ALA A 24 -3.82 14.11 3.95
CA ALA A 24 -4.99 13.82 3.14
C ALA A 24 -4.76 12.75 2.05
N ILE A 25 -3.55 12.19 1.92
CA ILE A 25 -3.27 11.17 0.91
C ILE A 25 -4.14 9.93 1.14
N LYS A 26 -4.71 9.38 0.06
CA LYS A 26 -5.47 8.14 0.14
C LYS A 26 -4.53 6.94 0.29
N PHE A 27 -4.93 5.94 1.09
CA PHE A 27 -4.13 4.74 1.27
C PHE A 27 -3.86 3.98 -0.04
N VAL A 28 -4.80 3.99 -0.99
CA VAL A 28 -4.59 3.43 -2.34
C VAL A 28 -3.45 4.13 -3.10
N GLU A 29 -3.36 5.45 -3.02
CA GLU A 29 -2.28 6.22 -3.65
C GLU A 29 -0.95 5.94 -2.94
N LEU A 30 -0.97 5.94 -1.60
CA LEU A 30 0.19 5.60 -0.79
C LEU A 30 0.72 4.21 -1.11
N ARG A 31 -0.15 3.21 -1.26
CA ARG A 31 0.19 1.83 -1.66
C ARG A 31 0.91 1.79 -3.00
N ARG A 32 0.39 2.48 -4.03
CA ARG A 32 0.99 2.55 -5.38
C ARG A 32 2.37 3.21 -5.37
N ILE A 33 2.56 4.23 -4.52
CA ILE A 33 3.85 4.89 -4.34
C ILE A 33 4.83 3.98 -3.59
N LEU A 34 4.41 3.36 -2.49
CA LEU A 34 5.30 2.54 -1.66
C LEU A 34 5.61 1.17 -2.27
N ALA A 35 4.80 0.71 -3.22
CA ALA A 35 5.08 -0.44 -4.07
C ALA A 35 6.22 -0.19 -5.09
N ILE A 36 6.86 1.00 -5.12
CA ILE A 36 8.04 1.27 -5.94
C ILE A 36 9.12 0.20 -5.71
N GLY A 37 9.47 -0.52 -6.78
CA GLY A 37 10.44 -1.63 -6.79
C GLY A 37 9.82 -3.02 -6.60
N CYS A 38 8.49 -3.14 -6.58
CA CYS A 38 7.84 -4.38 -6.98
C CYS A 38 7.91 -4.49 -8.51
N ASP A 39 8.26 -5.66 -9.05
CA ASP A 39 8.35 -5.87 -10.51
C ASP A 39 7.02 -5.65 -11.22
N ARG A 40 5.91 -5.66 -10.46
CA ARG A 40 4.53 -5.43 -10.94
C ARG A 40 3.97 -4.09 -10.52
N ARG A 41 4.81 -3.16 -10.08
CA ARG A 41 4.38 -1.80 -9.68
C ARG A 41 3.60 -1.13 -10.82
N GLY A 42 2.42 -0.60 -10.50
CA GLY A 42 1.57 0.07 -11.48
C GLY A 42 0.68 -0.86 -12.31
N THR A 43 0.69 -2.17 -11.99
CA THR A 43 -0.24 -3.16 -12.56
C THR A 43 -1.21 -3.65 -11.48
N ASP A 44 -2.28 -4.32 -11.90
CA ASP A 44 -3.23 -5.00 -10.99
C ASP A 44 -2.62 -6.23 -10.30
N GLY A 45 -1.40 -6.64 -10.68
CA GLY A 45 -0.70 -7.80 -10.12
C GLY A 45 0.12 -7.53 -8.87
N CYS A 46 0.13 -6.29 -8.35
CA CYS A 46 0.83 -5.94 -7.12
C CYS A 46 -0.04 -6.18 -5.88
N GLU A 47 0.30 -7.21 -5.10
CA GLU A 47 -0.40 -7.60 -3.86
C GLU A 47 0.11 -6.82 -2.63
N ALA A 48 0.70 -5.64 -2.82
CA ALA A 48 1.12 -4.79 -1.71
C ALA A 48 -0.10 -4.37 -0.87
N CYS A 49 -0.04 -4.59 0.44
CA CYS A 49 -1.10 -4.28 1.39
C CYS A 49 -0.56 -3.60 2.66
N PHE A 50 -1.46 -3.08 3.49
CA PHE A 50 -1.15 -2.59 4.84
C PHE A 50 -1.77 -3.54 5.87
N PRO A 51 -0.97 -4.41 6.52
CA PRO A 51 -1.49 -5.40 7.47
C PRO A 51 -2.37 -4.81 8.56
N CYS A 52 -2.01 -3.63 9.09
CA CYS A 52 -2.79 -2.95 10.12
C CYS A 52 -4.22 -2.61 9.68
N LEU A 53 -4.43 -2.30 8.40
CA LEU A 53 -5.76 -2.02 7.86
C LEU A 53 -6.55 -3.31 7.66
N LEU A 54 -5.90 -4.39 7.24
CA LEU A 54 -6.51 -5.72 7.12
C LEU A 54 -6.96 -6.25 8.49
N THR A 55 -6.12 -6.11 9.52
CA THR A 55 -6.47 -6.46 10.90
C THR A 55 -7.66 -5.64 11.42
N ALA A 56 -7.77 -4.38 11.00
CA ALA A 56 -8.91 -3.51 11.30
C ALA A 56 -10.12 -3.74 10.39
N ASN A 57 -10.08 -4.73 9.49
CA ASN A 57 -11.10 -5.02 8.48
C ASN A 57 -11.44 -3.83 7.56
N ILE A 58 -10.45 -2.98 7.28
CA ILE A 58 -10.56 -1.83 6.37
C ILE A 58 -9.98 -2.22 5.02
N LEU A 59 -10.83 -2.22 4.00
CA LEU A 59 -10.42 -2.39 2.60
C LEU A 59 -10.17 -1.02 1.98
N ILE A 60 -9.01 -0.87 1.34
CA ILE A 60 -8.60 0.40 0.70
C ILE A 60 -8.72 0.38 -0.81
N GLU A 61 -9.10 -0.76 -1.38
CA GLU A 61 -9.45 -0.92 -2.79
C GLU A 61 -10.83 -1.55 -2.86
N GLU A 62 -11.69 -1.02 -3.71
CA GLU A 62 -12.92 -1.72 -4.07
C GLU A 62 -12.54 -2.99 -4.82
N ARG A 63 -13.07 -4.14 -4.40
CA ARG A 63 -13.03 -5.36 -5.21
C ARG A 63 -13.77 -5.04 -6.51
N HIS A 64 -13.04 -4.72 -7.57
CA HIS A 64 -13.58 -4.89 -8.91
C HIS A 64 -13.77 -6.41 -9.10
N GLU A 65 -14.99 -6.88 -8.83
CA GLU A 65 -15.44 -8.16 -9.35
C GLU A 65 -15.35 -8.07 -10.87
N ARG A 66 -14.46 -8.89 -11.42
CA ARG A 66 -14.25 -9.04 -12.85
C ARG A 66 -15.49 -9.62 -13.51
#